data_AF-A0A0Q6S737-F1
#
_entry.id   AF-A0A0Q6S737-F1
#
_cell.length_a   1.000
_cell.length_b   1.000
_cell.length_c   1.000
_cell.angle_alpha   90.00
_cell.angle_beta   90.00
_cell.angle_gamma   90.00
#
_symmetry.space_group_name_H-M   'P 1'
#
loop_
_entity.id
_entity.type
_entity.pdbx_description
1 polymer ?
#
loop_
_entity_poly.entity_id
_entity_poly.type
_entity_poly.pdbx_seq_one_letter_code
_entity_poly.pdbx_strand_id
1 'polypeptide(L)'
;MVMMVGERVPLRRDRRRTSCHVRQISMYVCHVVLQISLTDIGYSFGRDRTTVSHACNVVEDRRDDQAFDDFIAALERVVTCFFGAPGGRDHA
;
A
#
# COMPACT_ATOMS: atom_id res chain seq x y z
N MET A 1 -17.72 30.55 -34.18
CA MET A 1 -16.29 30.33 -33.87
C MET A 1 -16.23 29.52 -32.58
N VAL A 2 -16.31 28.19 -32.69
CA VAL A 2 -16.23 27.27 -31.54
C VAL A 2 -14.76 26.91 -31.37
N MET A 3 -14.13 27.38 -30.29
CA MET A 3 -12.82 26.88 -29.90
C MET A 3 -12.99 25.57 -29.15
N MET A 4 -12.29 24.54 -29.62
CA MET A 4 -12.09 23.26 -28.95
C MET A 4 -11.59 23.50 -27.51
N VAL A 5 -12.40 23.14 -26.51
CA VAL A 5 -11.85 22.80 -25.20
C VAL A 5 -11.12 21.48 -25.38
N GLY A 6 -9.82 21.56 -25.60
CA GLY A 6 -8.96 20.38 -25.58
C GLY A 6 -9.07 19.72 -24.22
N GLU A 7 -9.69 18.54 -24.18
CA GLU A 7 -9.54 17.58 -23.09
C GLU A 7 -8.05 17.25 -22.93
N ARG A 8 -7.37 17.99 -22.05
CA ARG A 8 -6.07 17.56 -21.54
C ARG A 8 -6.35 16.46 -20.53
N VAL A 9 -6.42 15.22 -20.99
CA VAL A 9 -6.64 14.05 -20.14
C VAL A 9 -5.66 14.09 -18.96
N PRO A 10 -6.10 14.10 -17.69
CA PRO A 10 -5.25 14.25 -16.51
C PRO A 10 -4.44 12.97 -16.16
N LEU A 11 -3.94 12.25 -17.16
CA LEU A 11 -3.33 10.91 -17.05
C LEU A 11 -2.14 10.85 -16.07
N ARG A 12 -1.32 11.91 -16.02
CA ARG A 12 -0.09 11.90 -15.20
C ARG A 12 -0.38 12.00 -13.70
N ARG A 13 -1.40 12.77 -13.32
CA ARG A 13 -1.75 12.97 -11.91
C ARG A 13 -2.42 11.72 -11.34
N ASP A 14 -3.33 11.12 -12.11
CA ASP A 14 -3.99 9.88 -11.73
C ASP A 14 -2.99 8.73 -11.62
N ARG A 15 -2.07 8.59 -12.57
CA ARG A 15 -1.02 7.55 -12.50
C ARG A 15 -0.13 7.69 -11.26
N ARG A 16 0.25 8.92 -10.87
CA ARG A 16 1.02 9.15 -9.64
C ARG A 16 0.22 8.80 -8.41
N ARG A 17 -1.07 9.14 -8.37
CA ARG A 17 -1.98 8.81 -7.26
C ARG A 17 -2.13 7.30 -7.12
N THR A 18 -2.38 6.58 -8.23
CA THR A 18 -2.46 5.12 -8.26
C THR A 18 -1.15 4.49 -7.81
N SER A 19 0.00 4.94 -8.31
CA SER A 19 1.30 4.42 -7.91
C SER A 19 1.58 4.65 -6.41
N CYS A 20 1.20 5.80 -5.88
CA CYS A 20 1.32 6.09 -4.45
C CYS A 20 0.44 5.15 -3.63
N HIS A 21 -0.80 4.94 -4.08
CA HIS A 21 -1.75 4.06 -3.40
C HIS A 21 -1.28 2.61 -3.36
N VAL A 22 -0.80 2.08 -4.50
CA VAL A 22 -0.24 0.73 -4.58
C VAL A 22 0.93 0.58 -3.63
N ARG A 23 1.86 1.54 -3.60
CA ARG A 23 3.00 1.50 -2.68
C ARG A 23 2.58 1.51 -1.21
N GLN A 24 1.58 2.30 -0.85
CA GLN A 24 1.07 2.33 0.53
C GLN A 24 0.50 0.97 0.94
N ILE A 25 -0.30 0.34 0.07
CA ILE A 25 -0.83 -1.01 0.30
C ILE A 25 0.31 -2.03 0.40
N SER A 26 1.31 -1.98 -0.48
CA SER A 26 2.47 -2.89 -0.41
C SER A 26 3.21 -2.77 0.92
N MET A 27 3.48 -1.55 1.37
CA MET A 27 4.12 -1.28 2.67
C MET A 27 3.29 -1.85 3.83
N TYR A 28 1.97 -1.61 3.81
CA TYR A 28 1.04 -2.14 4.80
C TYR A 28 1.07 -3.67 4.87
N VAL A 29 0.90 -4.35 3.73
CA VAL A 29 0.87 -5.82 3.66
C VAL A 29 2.21 -6.42 4.11
N CYS A 30 3.35 -5.83 3.73
CA CYS A 30 4.66 -6.26 4.22
C CYS A 30 4.78 -6.15 5.74
N HIS A 31 4.23 -5.10 6.35
CA HIS A 31 4.30 -4.93 7.79
C HIS A 31 3.30 -5.84 8.53
N VAL A 32 2.03 -5.81 8.13
CA VAL A 32 0.93 -6.46 8.86
C VAL A 32 0.86 -7.96 8.60
N VAL A 33 1.04 -8.40 7.36
CA VAL A 33 0.92 -9.83 7.03
C VAL A 33 2.26 -10.55 7.17
N LEU A 34 3.34 -9.92 6.69
CA LEU A 34 4.67 -10.55 6.67
C LEU A 34 5.51 -10.22 7.92
N GLN A 35 5.02 -9.36 8.81
CA GLN A 35 5.70 -8.97 10.05
C GLN A 35 7.12 -8.41 9.85
N ILE A 36 7.36 -7.78 8.68
CA ILE A 36 8.65 -7.13 8.38
C ILE A 36 8.71 -5.79 9.14
N SER A 37 9.89 -5.47 9.68
CA SER A 37 10.10 -4.20 10.40
C SER A 37 9.91 -2.98 9.49
N LEU A 38 9.40 -1.88 10.05
CA LEU A 38 9.22 -0.62 9.30
C LEU A 38 10.54 -0.09 8.72
N THR A 39 11.66 -0.35 9.39
CA THR A 39 13.00 0.06 8.95
C THR A 39 13.43 -0.72 7.71
N ASP A 40 13.26 -2.05 7.71
CA ASP A 40 13.66 -2.90 6.57
C ASP A 40 12.78 -2.64 5.34
N ILE A 41 11.47 -2.41 5.56
CA ILE A 41 10.56 -1.96 4.51
C ILE A 41 11.02 -0.60 3.98
N GLY A 42 11.30 0.36 4.86
CA GLY A 42 11.78 1.69 4.47
C GLY A 42 13.02 1.59 3.59
N TYR A 43 14.03 0.85 4.03
CA TYR A 43 15.25 0.59 3.28
C TYR A 43 14.96 -0.01 1.90
N SER A 44 14.12 -1.04 1.83
CA SER A 44 13.75 -1.73 0.59
C SER A 44 13.02 -0.82 -0.41
N PHE A 45 12.25 0.15 0.07
CA PHE A 45 11.54 1.13 -0.76
C PHE A 45 12.34 2.44 -0.99
N GLY A 46 13.55 2.57 -0.42
CA GLY A 46 14.34 3.80 -0.45
C GLY A 46 13.65 4.97 0.25
N ARG A 47 12.97 4.70 1.37
CA ARG A 47 12.18 5.65 2.16
C ARG A 47 12.52 5.55 3.64
N ASP A 48 12.21 6.60 4.39
CA ASP A 48 12.35 6.58 5.84
C ASP A 48 11.27 5.69 6.49
N ARG A 49 11.58 5.08 7.64
CA ARG A 49 10.63 4.25 8.41
C ARG A 49 9.33 4.99 8.74
N THR A 50 9.37 6.32 8.92
CA THR A 50 8.18 7.15 9.15
C THR A 50 7.27 7.23 7.93
N THR A 51 7.82 7.10 6.70
CA THR A 51 7.01 7.00 5.48
C THR A 51 6.23 5.69 5.46
N VAL A 52 6.83 4.61 5.94
CA VAL A 52 6.16 3.30 6.05
C VAL A 52 5.07 3.34 7.12
N SER A 53 5.38 3.90 8.29
CA SER A 53 4.39 4.11 9.35
C SER A 53 3.21 4.97 8.86
N HIS A 54 3.50 6.07 8.16
CA HIS A 54 2.45 6.90 7.57
C HIS A 54 1.62 6.13 6.53
N ALA A 55 2.26 5.31 5.68
CA ALA A 55 1.55 4.47 4.73
C ALA A 55 0.62 3.47 5.43
N CYS A 56 1.05 2.86 6.53
CA CYS A 56 0.22 1.95 7.31
C CYS A 56 -1.01 2.67 7.87
N ASN A 57 -0.83 3.84 8.50
CA ASN A 57 -1.94 4.65 9.01
C ASN A 57 -2.92 5.05 7.90
N VAL A 58 -2.41 5.46 6.73
CA VAL A 58 -3.28 5.81 5.59
C VAL A 58 -4.09 4.62 5.08
N VAL A 59 -3.56 3.39 5.17
CA VAL A 59 -4.33 2.20 4.82
C VAL A 59 -5.36 1.91 5.90
N GLU A 60 -4.99 1.93 7.18
CA GLU A 60 -5.91 1.69 8.31
C GLU A 60 -7.07 2.70 8.34
N ASP A 61 -6.78 4.00 8.22
CA ASP A 61 -7.79 5.06 8.16
C ASP A 61 -8.79 4.85 6.99
N ARG A 62 -8.38 4.12 5.95
CA ARG A 62 -9.23 3.81 4.81
C ARG A 62 -10.01 2.51 4.96
N ARG A 63 -9.66 1.63 5.90
CA ARG A 63 -10.42 0.40 6.19
C ARG A 63 -11.78 0.68 6.82
N ASP A 64 -12.07 1.93 7.19
CA ASP A 64 -13.43 2.37 7.52
C ASP A 64 -14.42 2.25 6.34
N ASP A 65 -13.92 2.21 5.10
CA ASP A 65 -14.72 1.89 3.91
C ASP A 65 -14.79 0.38 3.69
N GLN A 66 -16.00 -0.19 3.77
CA GLN A 66 -16.21 -1.63 3.70
C GLN A 66 -15.67 -2.27 2.41
N ALA A 67 -15.82 -1.60 1.26
CA ALA A 67 -15.36 -2.16 -0.01
C ALA A 67 -13.81 -2.19 -0.07
N PHE A 68 -13.17 -1.19 0.52
CA PHE A 68 -11.72 -1.17 0.67
C PHE A 68 -11.24 -2.21 1.68
N ASP A 69 -11.92 -2.37 2.81
CA ASP A 69 -11.61 -3.39 3.81
C ASP A 69 -11.69 -4.80 3.23
N ASP A 70 -12.76 -5.11 2.50
CA ASP A 70 -12.94 -6.40 1.83
C ASP A 70 -11.81 -6.67 0.82
N PHE A 71 -11.37 -5.63 0.09
CA PHE A 71 -10.24 -5.72 -0.83
C PHE A 71 -8.92 -6.00 -0.11
N ILE A 72 -8.64 -5.32 1.00
CA ILE A 72 -7.44 -5.56 1.81
C ILE A 72 -7.49 -6.96 2.42
N ALA A 73 -8.63 -7.38 2.98
CA ALA A 73 -8.81 -8.72 3.53
C ALA A 73 -8.58 -9.82 2.49
N ALA A 74 -8.99 -9.62 1.23
CA ALA A 74 -8.70 -10.55 0.15
C ALA A 74 -7.18 -10.64 -0.14
N LEU A 75 -6.48 -9.51 -0.16
CA LEU A 75 -5.01 -9.49 -0.31
C LEU A 75 -4.30 -10.18 0.85
N GLU A 76 -4.71 -9.91 2.09
CA GLU A 76 -4.15 -10.54 3.29
C GLU A 76 -4.28 -12.06 3.23
N ARG A 77 -5.44 -12.58 2.80
CA ARG A 77 -5.67 -14.02 2.62
C ARG A 77 -4.76 -14.62 1.55
N VAL A 78 -4.62 -13.96 0.40
CA VAL A 78 -3.76 -14.44 -0.71
C VAL A 78 -2.30 -14.48 -0.27
N VAL A 79 -1.83 -13.42 0.38
CA VAL A 79 -0.45 -13.34 0.87
C VAL A 79 -0.20 -14.38 1.95
N THR A 80 -1.09 -14.52 2.93
CA THR A 80 -0.98 -15.56 3.97
C THR A 80 -0.96 -16.96 3.38
N CYS A 81 -1.77 -17.23 2.35
CA CYS A 81 -1.77 -18.51 1.64
C CYS A 81 -0.45 -18.77 0.91
N PHE A 82 0.14 -17.74 0.30
CA PHE A 82 1.39 -17.85 -0.45
C PHE A 82 2.61 -18.02 0.47
N PHE A 83 2.65 -17.28 1.58
CA PHE A 83 3.78 -17.30 2.51
C PHE A 83 3.62 -18.33 3.65
N GLY A 84 2.44 -18.97 3.78
CA GLY A 84 2.20 -20.21 4.52
C GLY A 84 2.68 -20.23 5.97
N ALA A 85 1.82 -19.82 6.91
CA ALA A 85 1.97 -19.84 8.37
C ALA A 85 3.30 -19.27 8.90
N PRO A 86 3.31 -18.17 9.68
CA PRO A 86 4.54 -17.59 10.21
C PRO A 86 5.22 -18.55 11.21
N GLY A 87 6.09 -19.42 10.69
CA GLY A 87 7.20 -19.99 11.42
C GLY A 87 8.15 -18.85 11.72
N GLY A 88 8.22 -18.48 13.00
CA GLY A 88 8.75 -17.23 13.51
C GLY A 88 10.11 -16.82 12.96
N ARG A 89 10.28 -15.52 12.81
CA ARG A 89 11.59 -14.89 12.72
C ARG A 89 11.60 -13.71 13.66
N ASP A 90 12.16 -13.97 14.84
CA ASP A 90 12.63 -12.95 15.77
C ASP A 90 13.59 -12.01 15.03
N HIS A 91 13.28 -10.73 15.06
CA HIS A 91 14.24 -9.68 14.73
C HIS A 91 14.59 -8.99 16.05
N ALA A 92 15.67 -9.50 16.64
CA ALA A 92 16.42 -8.88 17.73
C ALA A 92 17.02 -7.53 17.32
#